data_AF-A0A0D2MLN0-F1
#
_entry.id   AF-A0A0D2MLN0-F1
#
_cell.length_a   1.000
_cell.length_b   1.000
_cell.length_c   1.000
_cell.angle_alpha   90.00
_cell.angle_beta   90.00
_cell.angle_gamma   90.00
#
_symmetry.space_group_name_H-M   'P 1'
#
loop_
_entity.id
_entity.type
_entity.pdbx_description
1 polymer ?
#
loop_
_entity_poly.entity_id
_entity_poly.type
_entity_poly.pdbx_seq_one_letter_code
_entity_poly.pdbx_strand_id
1 'polypeptide(L)'
;MTMQAFTKLVDKAGDPPPPAPDPPAQLPPPDGGAPGAGEGETGVPTLAEVGFTQQPTSPFKGGESVALSRLEEAFKDPKWICGFEKPATDPSAFDRPATTVLSPYLKFGCISPRLFHQRLLRVYRSAKGAHTKPPMSLRGQLLWREFFYTVGSHTQNFNRMQGNPICKQIDWDTNSELLKAWRDGRTGYPWIDAIMAQLQQWGWMHHLARHSVACFLTRGDLYLSWEAGQAVFEELLVDADHFINAANWQWLSASTFFNQYYRVYSPVTFGKKYDPQGHFIKNA
;
A
#
# COMPACT_ATOMS: atom_id res chain seq x y z
N MET A 1 -7.75 7.46 18.42
CA MET A 1 -7.11 8.61 17.75
C MET A 1 -7.59 8.68 16.31
N THR A 2 -7.91 9.85 15.76
CA THR A 2 -8.30 10.02 14.34
C THR A 2 -7.15 10.62 13.53
N MET A 3 -7.16 10.48 12.20
CA MET A 3 -6.16 11.09 11.32
C MET A 3 -6.07 12.62 11.47
N GLN A 4 -7.20 13.28 11.69
CA GLN A 4 -7.22 14.73 11.93
C GLN A 4 -6.49 15.09 13.23
N ALA A 5 -6.73 14.34 14.31
CA ALA A 5 -6.03 14.53 15.58
C ALA A 5 -4.53 14.19 15.45
N PHE A 6 -4.19 13.12 14.74
CA PHE A 6 -2.81 12.73 14.47
C PHE A 6 -2.06 13.80 13.66
N THR A 7 -2.70 14.36 12.62
CA THR A 7 -2.10 15.44 11.83
C THR A 7 -1.80 16.66 12.70
N LYS A 8 -2.72 17.06 13.59
CA LYS A 8 -2.48 18.14 14.56
C LYS A 8 -1.34 17.82 15.53
N LEU A 9 -1.23 16.56 15.97
CA LEU A 9 -0.17 16.10 16.86
C LEU A 9 1.20 16.23 16.19
N VAL A 10 1.36 15.74 14.97
CA VAL A 10 2.64 15.81 14.25
C VAL A 10 2.98 17.25 13.84
N ASP A 11 1.98 18.07 13.50
CA ASP A 11 2.21 19.49 13.21
C ASP A 11 2.70 20.24 14.47
N LYS A 12 2.26 19.85 15.67
CA LYS A 12 2.78 20.38 16.95
C LYS A 12 4.20 19.87 17.25
N ALA A 13 4.52 18.63 16.87
CA ALA A 13 5.85 18.05 17.06
C ALA A 13 6.91 18.64 16.12
N GLY A 14 6.49 19.14 14.94
CA GLY A 14 7.35 19.76 13.93
C GLY A 14 7.69 18.82 12.78
N ASP A 15 8.57 19.29 11.89
CA ASP A 15 9.05 18.49 10.76
C ASP A 15 9.83 17.25 11.27
N PRO A 16 9.69 16.09 10.61
CA PRO A 16 10.46 14.90 10.97
C PRO A 16 11.96 15.16 10.79
N PRO A 17 12.84 14.39 11.47
CA PRO A 17 14.28 14.50 11.28
C PRO A 17 14.66 14.41 9.81
N PRO A 18 15.68 15.16 9.35
CA PRO A 18 16.17 15.05 7.98
C PRO A 18 16.70 13.63 7.70
N PRO A 19 16.80 13.21 6.42
CA PRO A 19 17.56 12.03 6.07
C PRO A 19 19.02 12.18 6.56
N ALA A 20 19.63 11.07 6.97
CA ALA A 20 21.04 11.04 7.33
C ALA A 20 21.92 11.38 6.09
N PRO A 21 23.18 11.81 6.29
CA PRO A 21 24.14 11.91 5.20
C PRO A 21 24.34 10.57 4.50
N ASP A 22 24.71 10.62 3.22
CA ASP A 22 25.10 9.45 2.46
C ASP A 22 26.33 8.77 3.12
N PRO A 23 26.46 7.44 3.02
CA PRO A 23 27.63 6.74 3.55
C PRO A 23 28.91 7.18 2.83
N PRO A 24 30.09 6.94 3.43
CA PRO A 24 31.36 7.16 2.74
C PRO A 24 31.42 6.38 1.42
N ALA A 25 32.14 6.91 0.43
CA ALA A 25 32.32 6.26 -0.87
C ALA A 25 33.00 4.88 -0.77
N GLN A 26 33.71 4.61 0.33
CA GLN A 26 34.34 3.33 0.63
C GLN A 26 34.10 2.99 2.10
N LEU A 27 33.63 1.77 2.35
CA LEU A 27 33.49 1.20 3.69
C LEU A 27 34.64 0.22 3.96
N PRO A 28 35.10 0.07 5.21
CA PRO A 28 36.03 -1.00 5.57
C PRO A 28 35.47 -2.37 5.17
N PRO A 29 36.24 -3.22 4.46
CA PRO A 29 35.77 -4.55 4.10
C PRO A 29 35.71 -5.46 5.33
N PRO A 30 34.96 -6.58 5.26
CA PRO A 30 35.00 -7.61 6.31
C PRO A 30 36.41 -8.18 6.51
N ASP A 31 36.71 -8.62 7.74
CA ASP A 31 37.95 -9.35 8.02
C ASP A 31 37.94 -10.70 7.29
N GLY A 32 38.95 -10.96 6.46
CA GLY A 32 39.01 -12.15 5.58
C GLY A 32 39.08 -13.51 6.28
N GLY A 33 39.12 -13.56 7.61
CA GLY A 33 39.05 -14.77 8.42
C GLY A 33 37.75 -14.92 9.22
N ALA A 34 36.76 -14.05 9.02
CA ALA A 34 35.48 -14.11 9.71
C ALA A 34 34.70 -15.38 9.30
N PRO A 35 34.27 -16.23 10.26
CA PRO A 35 33.40 -17.36 9.96
C PRO A 35 32.10 -16.90 9.29
N GLY A 36 31.68 -17.56 8.21
CA GLY A 36 30.46 -17.19 7.49
C GLY A 36 30.61 -15.99 6.54
N ALA A 37 31.84 -15.57 6.21
CA ALA A 37 32.13 -14.54 5.21
C ALA A 37 32.80 -15.11 3.95
N GLY A 38 32.77 -16.44 3.77
CA GLY A 38 33.36 -17.10 2.60
C GLY A 38 32.57 -16.82 1.32
N GLU A 39 33.27 -16.73 0.19
CA GLU A 39 32.63 -16.65 -1.12
C GLU A 39 31.70 -17.86 -1.35
N GLY A 40 30.42 -17.59 -1.64
CA GLY A 40 29.39 -18.63 -1.82
C GLY A 40 28.54 -18.93 -0.59
N GLU A 41 28.96 -18.54 0.62
CA GLU A 41 28.17 -18.72 1.85
C GLU A 41 27.15 -17.59 2.07
N THR A 42 27.44 -16.40 1.56
CA THR A 42 26.64 -15.17 1.79
C THR A 42 26.01 -14.59 0.52
N GLY A 43 25.90 -15.38 -0.55
CA GLY A 43 25.27 -14.95 -1.79
C GLY A 43 23.78 -14.65 -1.60
N VAL A 44 23.25 -13.68 -2.35
CA VAL A 44 21.80 -13.47 -2.43
C VAL A 44 21.22 -14.57 -3.32
N PRO A 45 20.35 -15.47 -2.82
CA PRO A 45 19.84 -16.57 -3.62
C PRO A 45 18.85 -16.08 -4.67
N THR A 46 18.76 -16.85 -5.75
CA THR A 46 17.73 -16.73 -6.78
C THR A 46 16.41 -17.34 -6.31
N LEU A 47 15.32 -17.02 -7.00
CA LEU A 47 14.01 -17.62 -6.72
C LEU A 47 13.99 -19.15 -6.89
N ALA A 48 14.76 -19.68 -7.83
CA ALA A 48 14.88 -21.13 -8.04
C ALA A 48 15.56 -21.83 -6.86
N GLU A 49 16.60 -21.21 -6.29
CA GLU A 49 17.32 -21.76 -5.14
C GLU A 49 16.48 -21.77 -3.85
N VAL A 50 15.51 -20.86 -3.73
CA VAL A 50 14.54 -20.86 -2.62
C VAL A 50 13.24 -21.63 -2.94
N GLY A 51 13.21 -22.39 -4.05
CA GLY A 51 12.15 -23.35 -4.36
C GLY A 51 10.97 -22.83 -5.20
N PHE A 52 11.04 -21.61 -5.74
CA PHE A 52 10.03 -21.13 -6.69
C PHE A 52 10.34 -21.59 -8.11
N THR A 53 9.34 -22.20 -8.76
CA THR A 53 9.44 -22.67 -10.15
C THR A 53 8.91 -21.66 -11.16
N GLN A 54 8.07 -20.72 -10.72
CA GLN A 54 7.46 -19.70 -11.56
C GLN A 54 8.24 -18.40 -11.46
N GLN A 55 8.45 -17.76 -12.62
CA GLN A 55 9.06 -16.44 -12.67
C GLN A 55 8.03 -15.36 -12.26
N PRO A 56 8.44 -14.36 -11.48
CA PRO A 56 7.55 -13.28 -11.08
C PRO A 56 7.19 -12.42 -12.29
N THR A 57 5.90 -12.14 -12.48
CA THR A 57 5.38 -11.32 -13.58
C THR A 57 5.24 -9.84 -13.22
N SER A 58 5.52 -9.47 -11.96
CA SER A 58 5.38 -8.09 -11.50
C SER A 58 6.24 -7.12 -12.32
N PRO A 59 5.67 -5.97 -12.78
CA PRO A 59 6.44 -4.93 -13.46
C PRO A 59 7.30 -4.11 -12.49
N PHE A 60 7.21 -4.36 -11.17
CA PHE A 60 7.90 -3.59 -10.15
C PHE A 60 9.14 -4.34 -9.65
N LYS A 61 10.31 -3.99 -10.19
CA LYS A 61 11.60 -4.51 -9.70
C LYS A 61 11.95 -3.90 -8.33
N GLY A 62 12.50 -4.71 -7.43
CA GLY A 62 12.98 -4.26 -6.11
C GLY A 62 14.30 -3.49 -6.17
N GLY A 63 14.69 -2.92 -5.02
CA GLY A 63 16.01 -2.28 -4.82
C GLY A 63 15.98 -0.75 -4.71
N GLU A 64 16.99 -0.21 -4.04
CA GLU A 64 17.15 1.23 -3.78
C GLU A 64 17.28 2.05 -5.07
N SER A 65 18.11 1.61 -6.03
CA SER A 65 18.30 2.35 -7.28
C SER A 65 16.99 2.53 -8.06
N VAL A 66 16.13 1.50 -8.07
CA VAL A 66 14.80 1.57 -8.70
C VAL A 66 13.88 2.50 -7.92
N ALA A 67 13.93 2.46 -6.58
CA ALA A 67 13.15 3.33 -5.72
C ALA A 67 13.49 4.81 -5.93
N LEU A 68 14.77 5.15 -5.98
CA LEU A 68 15.25 6.51 -6.21
C LEU A 68 14.91 6.99 -7.62
N SER A 69 15.07 6.14 -8.64
CA SER A 69 14.66 6.46 -10.02
C SER A 69 13.17 6.78 -10.12
N ARG A 70 12.32 5.97 -9.46
CA ARG A 70 10.86 6.22 -9.39
C ARG A 70 10.51 7.48 -8.59
N LEU A 71 11.25 7.76 -7.52
CA LEU A 71 11.10 9.02 -6.78
C LEU A 71 11.41 10.20 -7.72
N GLU A 72 12.53 10.18 -8.45
CA GLU A 72 12.85 11.27 -9.39
C GLU A 72 11.78 11.41 -10.47
N GLU A 73 11.27 10.31 -11.03
CA GLU A 73 10.17 10.34 -12.00
C GLU A 73 8.92 11.03 -11.43
N ALA A 74 8.51 10.68 -10.20
CA ALA A 74 7.38 11.31 -9.54
C ALA A 74 7.60 12.82 -9.29
N PHE A 75 8.85 13.26 -9.16
CA PHE A 75 9.22 14.65 -8.91
C PHE A 75 9.51 15.48 -10.17
N LYS A 76 9.44 14.88 -11.37
CA LYS A 76 9.55 15.60 -12.65
C LYS A 76 8.43 16.62 -12.87
N ASP A 77 7.25 16.38 -12.28
CA ASP A 77 6.11 17.30 -12.35
C ASP A 77 5.74 17.87 -10.95
N PRO A 78 6.34 19.00 -10.55
CA PRO A 78 5.99 19.69 -9.31
C PRO A 78 4.53 20.13 -9.24
N LYS A 79 3.87 20.40 -10.38
CA LYS A 79 2.45 20.79 -10.39
C LYS A 79 1.58 19.60 -10.00
N TRP A 80 1.88 18.41 -10.51
CA TRP A 80 1.22 17.18 -10.09
C TRP A 80 1.43 16.93 -8.59
N ILE A 81 2.65 17.11 -8.05
CA ILE A 81 2.93 16.98 -6.61
C ILE A 81 2.10 17.96 -5.77
N CYS A 82 2.05 19.22 -6.17
CA CYS A 82 1.29 20.25 -5.45
C CYS A 82 -0.22 20.06 -5.56
N GLY A 83 -0.72 19.59 -6.71
CA GLY A 83 -2.13 19.34 -6.99
C GLY A 83 -2.61 17.93 -6.64
N PHE A 84 -1.75 17.06 -6.11
CA PHE A 84 -2.11 15.66 -5.87
C PHE A 84 -3.24 15.54 -4.83
N GLU A 85 -4.35 14.92 -5.21
CA GLU A 85 -5.44 14.56 -4.31
C GLU A 85 -5.74 13.06 -4.43
N LYS A 86 -5.40 12.30 -3.39
CA LYS A 86 -5.55 10.84 -3.39
C LYS A 86 -6.95 10.36 -3.85
N PRO A 87 -8.09 10.91 -3.38
CA PRO A 87 -9.41 10.43 -3.82
C PRO A 87 -9.74 10.72 -5.29
N ALA A 88 -9.01 11.64 -5.94
CA ALA A 88 -9.23 12.01 -7.33
C ALA A 88 -8.41 11.16 -8.33
N THR A 89 -7.54 10.28 -7.83
CA THR A 89 -6.70 9.42 -8.67
C THR A 89 -7.47 8.23 -9.25
N ASP A 90 -7.07 7.80 -10.45
CA ASP A 90 -7.77 6.81 -11.27
C ASP A 90 -7.32 5.36 -10.95
N PRO A 91 -8.22 4.48 -10.46
CA PRO A 91 -7.90 3.06 -10.23
C PRO A 91 -7.74 2.22 -11.49
N SER A 92 -8.24 2.67 -12.65
CA SER A 92 -8.17 1.95 -13.91
C SER A 92 -6.88 2.22 -14.69
N ALA A 93 -6.09 3.21 -14.28
CA ALA A 93 -4.82 3.54 -14.93
C ALA A 93 -3.74 2.49 -14.59
N PHE A 94 -3.49 1.55 -15.51
CA PHE A 94 -2.50 0.47 -15.34
C PHE A 94 -1.19 0.73 -16.09
N ASP A 95 -1.22 1.30 -17.31
CA ASP A 95 -0.01 1.62 -18.09
C ASP A 95 0.89 2.63 -17.38
N ARG A 96 0.28 3.73 -16.93
CA ARG A 96 0.90 4.75 -16.07
C ARG A 96 0.06 4.89 -14.82
N PRO A 97 0.43 4.21 -13.72
CA PRO A 97 -0.33 4.26 -12.47
C PRO A 97 -0.58 5.70 -12.00
N ALA A 98 -1.82 5.98 -11.57
CA ALA A 98 -2.23 7.33 -11.14
C ALA A 98 -1.62 7.78 -9.78
N THR A 99 -0.76 6.96 -9.18
CA THR A 99 -0.05 7.25 -7.93
C THR A 99 1.41 6.82 -8.06
N THR A 100 2.26 7.16 -7.10
CA THR A 100 3.72 7.00 -7.21
C THR A 100 4.21 5.55 -7.30
N VAL A 101 3.41 4.57 -6.86
CA VAL A 101 3.84 3.17 -6.66
C VAL A 101 5.12 3.06 -5.82
N LEU A 102 5.34 4.01 -4.90
CA LEU A 102 6.48 3.98 -3.98
C LEU A 102 6.25 3.05 -2.77
N SER A 103 5.05 2.46 -2.63
CA SER A 103 4.69 1.64 -1.47
C SER A 103 5.55 0.38 -1.27
N PRO A 104 5.94 -0.40 -2.30
CA PRO A 104 6.82 -1.56 -2.08
C PRO A 104 8.19 -1.13 -1.54
N TYR A 105 8.72 -0.03 -2.07
CA TYR A 105 10.03 0.50 -1.69
C TYR A 105 10.02 1.11 -0.29
N LEU A 106 8.92 1.77 0.11
CA LEU A 106 8.73 2.26 1.47
C LEU A 106 8.60 1.10 2.47
N LYS A 107 7.93 0.00 2.08
CA LYS A 107 7.78 -1.20 2.91
C LYS A 107 9.11 -1.90 3.16
N PHE A 108 9.95 -2.03 2.13
CA PHE A 108 11.27 -2.68 2.26
C PHE A 108 12.40 -1.73 2.68
N GLY A 109 12.11 -0.44 2.87
CA GLY A 109 13.13 0.55 3.23
C GLY A 109 14.10 0.92 2.09
N CYS A 110 13.83 0.47 0.86
CA CYS A 110 14.57 0.87 -0.34
C CYS A 110 14.49 2.39 -0.61
N ILE A 111 13.51 3.07 -0.01
CA ILE A 111 13.44 4.53 0.04
C ILE A 111 13.08 5.00 1.45
N SER A 112 13.79 6.02 1.92
CA SER A 112 13.53 6.63 3.21
C SER A 112 12.25 7.47 3.19
N PRO A 113 11.30 7.25 4.14
CA PRO A 113 10.12 8.11 4.27
C PRO A 113 10.51 9.55 4.64
N ARG A 114 11.64 9.75 5.33
CA ARG A 114 12.18 11.08 5.68
C ARG A 114 12.72 11.81 4.46
N LEU A 115 13.43 11.10 3.57
CA LEU A 115 13.87 11.66 2.29
C LEU A 115 12.68 12.10 1.44
N PHE A 116 11.68 11.22 1.29
CA PHE A 116 10.48 11.54 0.52
C PHE A 116 9.72 12.74 1.13
N HIS A 117 9.52 12.76 2.45
CA HIS A 117 8.90 13.90 3.14
C HIS A 117 9.68 15.21 2.93
N GLN A 118 11.00 15.20 3.12
CA GLN A 118 11.83 16.38 2.92
C GLN A 118 11.75 16.90 1.48
N ARG A 119 11.74 16.00 0.48
CA ARG A 119 11.57 16.36 -0.93
C ARG A 119 10.22 17.01 -1.19
N LEU A 120 9.13 16.50 -0.62
CA LEU A 120 7.80 17.13 -0.70
C LEU A 120 7.81 18.54 -0.10
N LEU A 121 8.41 18.72 1.08
CA LEU A 121 8.51 20.04 1.71
C LEU A 121 9.27 21.05 0.84
N ARG A 122 10.35 20.63 0.15
CA ARG A 122 11.07 21.52 -0.78
C ARG A 122 10.15 22.00 -1.89
N VAL A 123 9.41 21.10 -2.54
CA VAL A 123 8.45 21.45 -3.60
C VAL A 123 7.35 22.38 -3.08
N TYR A 124 6.77 22.07 -1.91
CA TYR A 124 5.70 22.87 -1.31
C TYR A 124 6.15 24.28 -0.91
N ARG A 125 7.40 24.42 -0.43
CA ARG A 125 8.01 25.73 -0.12
C ARG A 125 8.23 26.53 -1.40
N SER A 126 8.75 25.91 -2.47
CA SER A 126 8.90 26.55 -3.79
C SER A 126 7.57 27.00 -4.38
N ALA A 127 6.47 26.28 -4.11
CA ALA A 127 5.11 26.66 -4.49
C ALA A 127 4.47 27.70 -3.56
N LYS A 128 5.22 28.33 -2.65
CA LYS A 128 4.73 29.32 -1.66
C LYS A 128 3.51 28.82 -0.86
N GLY A 129 3.46 27.52 -0.57
CA GLY A 129 2.38 26.91 0.19
C GLY A 129 1.11 26.57 -0.60
N ALA A 130 1.04 26.88 -1.90
CA ALA A 130 -0.04 26.50 -2.80
C ALA A 130 0.05 25.02 -3.18
N HIS A 131 -0.43 24.16 -2.27
CA HIS A 131 -0.50 22.72 -2.47
C HIS A 131 -1.66 22.11 -1.67
N THR A 132 -2.11 20.93 -2.10
CA THR A 132 -3.12 20.13 -1.39
C THR A 132 -2.62 19.76 0.00
N LYS A 133 -3.53 19.69 0.98
CA LYS A 133 -3.19 19.43 2.39
C LYS A 133 -3.55 17.99 2.78
N PRO A 134 -2.99 17.45 3.89
CA PRO A 134 -3.49 16.21 4.48
C PRO A 134 -5.01 16.32 4.73
N PRO A 135 -5.78 15.22 4.57
CA PRO A 135 -5.31 13.84 4.35
C PRO A 135 -5.08 13.44 2.89
N MET A 136 -5.38 14.33 1.92
CA MET A 136 -5.43 13.97 0.49
C MET A 136 -4.08 14.09 -0.22
N SER A 137 -3.23 15.00 0.22
CA SER A 137 -1.92 15.26 -0.40
C SER A 137 -0.95 14.08 -0.32
N LEU A 138 0.15 14.13 -1.10
CA LEU A 138 1.23 13.14 -1.00
C LEU A 138 1.84 13.10 0.40
N ARG A 139 2.04 14.26 1.06
CA ARG A 139 2.43 14.29 2.49
C ARG A 139 1.37 13.58 3.34
N GLY A 140 0.08 13.83 3.07
CA GLY A 140 -1.01 13.13 3.72
C GLY A 140 -0.91 11.59 3.60
N GLN A 141 -0.41 11.07 2.48
CA GLN A 141 -0.22 9.63 2.30
C GLN A 141 0.90 9.07 3.19
N LEU A 142 2.00 9.80 3.37
CA LEU A 142 3.04 9.44 4.36
C LEU A 142 2.50 9.51 5.79
N LEU A 143 1.64 10.50 6.08
CA LEU A 143 1.01 10.61 7.40
C LEU A 143 0.00 9.49 7.66
N TRP A 144 -0.68 8.97 6.64
CA TRP A 144 -1.52 7.78 6.77
C TRP A 144 -0.71 6.55 7.17
N ARG A 145 0.46 6.36 6.54
CA ARG A 145 1.43 5.33 6.96
C ARG A 145 1.81 5.52 8.43
N GLU A 146 2.28 6.71 8.81
CA GLU A 146 2.70 6.96 10.20
C GLU A 146 1.55 6.82 11.21
N PHE A 147 0.34 7.24 10.86
CA PHE A 147 -0.85 7.07 11.69
C PHE A 147 -1.12 5.59 11.99
N PHE A 148 -1.12 4.74 10.96
CA PHE A 148 -1.36 3.30 11.14
C PHE A 148 -0.22 2.60 11.87
N TYR A 149 1.03 2.97 11.60
CA TYR A 149 2.18 2.48 12.38
C TYR A 149 2.09 2.89 13.85
N THR A 150 1.72 4.14 14.14
CA THR A 150 1.61 4.66 15.51
C THR A 150 0.51 3.94 16.27
N VAL A 151 -0.69 3.83 15.69
CA VAL A 151 -1.82 3.14 16.34
C VAL A 151 -1.54 1.64 16.45
N GLY A 152 -1.08 1.00 15.38
CA GLY A 152 -0.88 -0.44 15.33
C GLY A 152 0.19 -0.92 16.30
N SER A 153 1.32 -0.21 16.41
CA SER A 153 2.41 -0.56 17.35
C SER A 153 2.02 -0.46 18.83
N HIS A 154 0.93 0.26 19.14
CA HIS A 154 0.43 0.45 20.51
C HIS A 154 -0.92 -0.24 20.76
N THR A 155 -1.36 -1.12 19.86
CA THR A 155 -2.63 -1.82 19.97
C THR A 155 -2.40 -3.32 20.00
N GLN A 156 -2.82 -3.97 21.09
CA GLN A 156 -2.76 -5.42 21.19
C GLN A 156 -3.66 -6.07 20.13
N ASN A 157 -3.17 -7.15 19.52
CA ASN A 157 -3.90 -7.92 18.50
C ASN A 157 -4.37 -7.07 17.30
N PHE A 158 -3.65 -6.00 16.95
CA PHE A 158 -4.08 -5.04 15.93
C PHE A 158 -4.42 -5.68 14.57
N ASN A 159 -3.81 -6.81 14.22
CA ASN A 159 -4.04 -7.54 12.97
C ASN A 159 -5.10 -8.65 13.07
N ARG A 160 -5.88 -8.69 14.16
CA ARG A 160 -6.97 -9.65 14.41
C ARG A 160 -8.21 -8.95 14.94
N MET A 161 -9.37 -9.58 14.84
CA MET A 161 -10.60 -9.07 15.44
C MET A 161 -10.66 -9.38 16.93
N GLN A 162 -10.46 -10.64 17.31
CA GLN A 162 -10.57 -11.08 18.70
C GLN A 162 -9.47 -10.45 19.57
N GLY A 163 -9.87 -9.86 20.70
CA GLY A 163 -8.94 -9.26 21.66
C GLY A 163 -8.27 -7.97 21.17
N ASN A 164 -8.76 -7.38 20.08
CA ASN A 164 -8.31 -6.06 19.60
C ASN A 164 -9.23 -4.97 20.18
N PRO A 165 -8.73 -4.07 21.04
CA PRO A 165 -9.56 -3.14 21.82
C PRO A 165 -10.23 -2.04 20.98
N ILE A 166 -9.85 -1.86 19.71
CA ILE A 166 -10.42 -0.84 18.82
C ILE A 166 -11.20 -1.44 17.65
N CYS A 167 -11.27 -2.77 17.56
CA CYS A 167 -11.96 -3.47 16.48
C CYS A 167 -13.35 -3.92 16.92
N LYS A 168 -14.37 -3.55 16.15
CA LYS A 168 -15.72 -4.10 16.35
C LYS A 168 -15.70 -5.61 16.15
N GLN A 169 -16.33 -6.32 17.08
CA GLN A 169 -16.58 -7.75 16.96
C GLN A 169 -17.83 -7.92 16.09
N ILE A 170 -17.62 -8.41 14.86
CA ILE A 170 -18.68 -8.61 13.87
C ILE A 170 -18.77 -10.12 13.61
N ASP A 171 -20.00 -10.60 13.49
CA ASP A 171 -20.37 -11.99 13.23
C ASP A 171 -20.18 -12.36 11.74
N TRP A 172 -18.96 -12.18 11.24
CA TRP A 172 -18.63 -12.51 9.86
C TRP A 172 -18.92 -13.97 9.52
N ASP A 173 -19.41 -14.21 8.31
CA ASP A 173 -19.65 -15.56 7.81
C ASP A 173 -18.35 -16.29 7.52
N THR A 174 -18.45 -17.63 7.55
CA THR A 174 -17.40 -18.52 7.05
C THR A 174 -17.90 -19.19 5.78
N ASN A 175 -17.40 -18.75 4.62
CA ASN A 175 -17.69 -19.41 3.35
C ASN A 175 -16.40 -19.52 2.51
N SER A 176 -15.81 -20.72 2.54
CA SER A 176 -14.55 -20.99 1.84
C SER A 176 -14.66 -20.94 0.32
N GLU A 177 -15.85 -21.25 -0.24
CA GLU A 177 -16.09 -21.21 -1.68
C GLU A 177 -16.14 -19.78 -2.19
N LEU A 178 -16.86 -18.89 -1.50
CA LEU A 178 -16.90 -17.46 -1.83
C LEU A 178 -15.54 -16.79 -1.64
N LEU A 179 -14.82 -17.13 -0.57
CA LEU A 179 -13.46 -16.64 -0.35
C LEU A 179 -12.53 -17.06 -1.51
N LYS A 180 -12.62 -18.32 -1.93
CA LYS A 180 -11.85 -18.85 -3.05
C LYS A 180 -12.21 -18.19 -4.37
N ALA A 181 -13.51 -18.00 -4.65
CA ALA A 181 -13.96 -17.30 -5.85
C ALA A 181 -13.43 -15.86 -5.90
N TRP A 182 -13.46 -15.14 -4.77
CA TRP A 182 -12.87 -13.81 -4.66
C TRP A 182 -11.36 -13.81 -4.83
N ARG A 183 -10.64 -14.68 -4.10
CA ARG A 183 -9.18 -14.81 -4.17
C ARG A 183 -8.69 -15.09 -5.58
N ASP A 184 -9.37 -15.99 -6.28
CA ASP A 184 -8.98 -16.48 -7.60
C ASP A 184 -9.46 -15.56 -8.75
N GLY A 185 -10.18 -14.47 -8.47
CA GLY A 185 -10.73 -13.57 -9.49
C GLY A 185 -11.81 -14.23 -10.35
N ARG A 186 -12.73 -14.98 -9.71
CA ARG A 186 -13.81 -15.75 -10.35
C ARG A 186 -15.17 -15.46 -9.71
N THR A 187 -15.39 -14.21 -9.31
CA THR A 187 -16.65 -13.75 -8.69
C THR A 187 -17.78 -13.57 -9.69
N GLY A 188 -17.44 -13.41 -10.98
CA GLY A 188 -18.40 -13.08 -12.03
C GLY A 188 -18.64 -11.57 -12.18
N TYR A 189 -17.94 -10.73 -11.40
CA TYR A 189 -17.93 -9.28 -11.54
C TYR A 189 -16.60 -8.86 -12.18
N PRO A 190 -16.58 -8.49 -13.49
CA PRO A 190 -15.34 -8.28 -14.22
C PRO A 190 -14.40 -7.24 -13.61
N TRP A 191 -14.93 -6.21 -12.94
CA TRP A 191 -14.12 -5.23 -12.21
C TRP A 191 -13.39 -5.84 -11.02
N ILE A 192 -14.07 -6.66 -10.21
CA ILE A 192 -13.48 -7.34 -9.05
C ILE A 192 -12.47 -8.39 -9.52
N ASP A 193 -12.85 -9.19 -10.52
CA ASP A 193 -12.04 -10.26 -11.08
C ASP A 193 -10.74 -9.71 -11.70
N ALA A 194 -10.83 -8.60 -12.46
CA ALA A 194 -9.66 -7.91 -13.02
C ALA A 194 -8.73 -7.35 -11.95
N ILE A 195 -9.25 -6.79 -10.86
CA ILE A 195 -8.40 -6.30 -9.77
C ILE A 195 -7.68 -7.45 -9.07
N MET A 196 -8.36 -8.58 -8.85
CA MET A 196 -7.76 -9.75 -8.20
C MET A 196 -6.75 -10.44 -9.12
N ALA A 197 -6.98 -10.44 -10.44
CA ALA A 197 -5.98 -10.87 -11.43
C ALA A 197 -4.75 -9.96 -11.41
N GLN A 198 -4.93 -8.64 -11.38
CA GLN A 198 -3.82 -7.68 -11.21
C GLN A 198 -3.06 -7.92 -9.90
N LEU A 199 -3.75 -8.21 -8.80
CA LEU A 199 -3.09 -8.55 -7.53
C LEU A 199 -2.18 -9.77 -7.68
N GLN A 200 -2.67 -10.84 -8.30
CA GLN A 200 -1.90 -12.08 -8.48
C GLN A 200 -0.69 -11.89 -9.41
N GLN A 201 -0.85 -11.14 -10.49
CA GLN A 201 0.23 -10.95 -11.48
C GLN A 201 1.24 -9.87 -11.03
N TRP A 202 0.75 -8.73 -10.53
CA TRP A 202 1.60 -7.56 -10.28
C TRP A 202 2.01 -7.43 -8.81
N GLY A 203 1.25 -8.04 -7.89
CA GLY A 203 1.41 -7.84 -6.46
C GLY A 203 1.11 -6.42 -5.99
N TRP A 204 0.42 -5.62 -6.82
CA TRP A 204 0.07 -4.25 -6.48
C TRP A 204 -1.16 -3.81 -7.26
N MET A 205 -2.06 -3.10 -6.57
CA MET A 205 -3.21 -2.43 -7.18
C MET A 205 -3.37 -1.04 -6.59
N HIS A 206 -4.01 -0.18 -7.35
CA HIS A 206 -4.39 1.15 -6.90
C HIS A 206 -5.27 1.09 -5.64
N HIS A 207 -5.17 2.08 -4.76
CA HIS A 207 -5.90 2.05 -3.49
C HIS A 207 -7.43 1.94 -3.64
N LEU A 208 -8.04 2.61 -4.63
CA LEU A 208 -9.48 2.48 -4.88
C LEU A 208 -9.87 1.12 -5.48
N ALA A 209 -8.95 0.44 -6.17
CA ALA A 209 -9.13 -0.95 -6.56
C ALA A 209 -9.12 -1.85 -5.31
N ARG A 210 -8.16 -1.65 -4.39
CA ARG A 210 -8.16 -2.32 -3.07
C ARG A 210 -9.45 -2.07 -2.29
N HIS A 211 -9.96 -0.83 -2.29
CA HIS A 211 -11.24 -0.50 -1.66
C HIS A 211 -12.41 -1.29 -2.26
N SER A 212 -12.44 -1.42 -3.58
CA SER A 212 -13.50 -2.15 -4.29
C SER A 212 -13.55 -3.61 -3.85
N VAL A 213 -12.40 -4.32 -3.94
CA VAL A 213 -12.34 -5.75 -3.62
C VAL A 213 -12.47 -6.03 -2.12
N ALA A 214 -11.96 -5.15 -1.26
CA ALA A 214 -12.09 -5.30 0.19
C ALA A 214 -13.52 -5.02 0.67
N CYS A 215 -14.19 -4.01 0.11
CA CYS A 215 -15.61 -3.76 0.40
C CYS A 215 -16.46 -4.94 -0.08
N PHE A 216 -16.22 -5.43 -1.30
CA PHE A 216 -16.94 -6.58 -1.87
C PHE A 216 -16.82 -7.82 -0.98
N LEU A 217 -15.60 -8.17 -0.56
CA LEU A 217 -15.36 -9.32 0.32
C LEU A 217 -16.06 -9.20 1.68
N THR A 218 -16.07 -8.00 2.26
CA THR A 218 -16.50 -7.79 3.64
C THR A 218 -17.94 -7.28 3.69
N ARG A 219 -18.14 -6.03 4.13
CA ARG A 219 -19.46 -5.44 4.40
C ARG A 219 -20.31 -5.11 3.15
N GLY A 220 -19.77 -5.30 1.96
CA GLY A 220 -20.43 -4.93 0.71
C GLY A 220 -21.32 -6.03 0.18
N ASP A 221 -20.75 -7.23 -0.03
CA ASP A 221 -21.42 -8.29 -0.80
C ASP A 221 -21.28 -9.67 -0.15
N LEU A 222 -20.06 -10.13 0.17
CA LEU A 222 -19.83 -11.52 0.61
C LEU A 222 -19.92 -11.75 2.13
N TYR A 223 -19.92 -10.69 2.94
CA TYR A 223 -19.98 -10.73 4.40
C TYR A 223 -18.92 -11.63 5.08
N LEU A 224 -17.74 -11.75 4.46
CA LEU A 224 -16.61 -12.51 4.99
C LEU A 224 -15.68 -11.65 5.84
N SER A 225 -14.96 -12.30 6.75
CA SER A 225 -14.04 -11.59 7.65
C SER A 225 -12.92 -10.89 6.91
N TRP A 226 -12.64 -9.66 7.34
CA TRP A 226 -11.51 -8.87 6.84
C TRP A 226 -10.16 -9.53 7.14
N GLU A 227 -10.07 -10.42 8.13
CA GLU A 227 -8.85 -11.19 8.43
C GLU A 227 -8.51 -12.16 7.29
N ALA A 228 -9.52 -12.74 6.63
CA ALA A 228 -9.30 -13.62 5.47
C ALA A 228 -8.79 -12.82 4.26
N GLY A 229 -9.34 -11.63 4.03
CA GLY A 229 -8.86 -10.71 3.01
C GLY A 229 -7.44 -10.21 3.29
N GLN A 230 -7.14 -9.89 4.55
CA GLN A 230 -5.80 -9.52 5.01
C GLN A 230 -4.78 -10.59 4.66
N ALA A 231 -5.07 -11.86 4.93
CA ALA A 231 -4.17 -12.97 4.64
C ALA A 231 -3.89 -13.12 3.13
N VAL A 232 -4.89 -12.96 2.27
CA VAL A 232 -4.70 -12.99 0.81
C VAL A 232 -3.83 -11.82 0.34
N PHE A 233 -4.06 -10.62 0.89
CA PHE A 233 -3.24 -9.45 0.56
C PHE A 233 -1.81 -9.59 1.09
N GLU A 234 -1.62 -10.22 2.25
CA GLU A 234 -0.29 -10.49 2.82
C GLU A 234 0.52 -11.47 1.96
N GLU A 235 -0.15 -12.46 1.36
CA GLU A 235 0.48 -13.41 0.44
C GLU A 235 0.87 -12.77 -0.90
N LEU A 236 0.01 -11.91 -1.46
CA LEU A 236 0.14 -11.47 -2.85
C LEU A 236 0.78 -10.09 -3.01
N LEU A 237 0.67 -9.18 -2.04
CA LEU A 237 1.18 -7.81 -2.20
C LEU A 237 2.70 -7.75 -2.08
N VAL A 238 3.37 -7.16 -3.08
CA VAL A 238 4.78 -6.75 -2.97
C VAL A 238 4.97 -5.58 -2.00
N ASP A 239 3.88 -4.88 -1.64
CA ASP A 239 3.86 -3.88 -0.58
C ASP A 239 3.12 -4.32 0.69
N ALA A 240 3.04 -5.63 0.94
CA ALA A 240 2.49 -6.20 2.17
C ALA A 240 3.19 -5.62 3.41
N ASP A 241 2.47 -4.78 4.13
CA ASP A 241 2.91 -4.10 5.34
C ASP A 241 1.96 -4.43 6.48
N HIS A 242 2.49 -4.99 7.57
CA HIS A 242 1.70 -5.54 8.67
C HIS A 242 0.67 -4.55 9.23
N PHE A 243 1.09 -3.32 9.54
CA PHE A 243 0.20 -2.32 10.14
C PHE A 243 -0.70 -1.66 9.10
N ILE A 244 -0.17 -1.35 7.92
CA ILE A 244 -0.98 -0.68 6.89
C ILE A 244 -2.06 -1.64 6.36
N ASN A 245 -1.72 -2.90 6.11
CA ASN A 245 -2.67 -3.90 5.62
C ASN A 245 -3.81 -4.10 6.64
N ALA A 246 -3.47 -4.40 7.90
CA ALA A 246 -4.46 -4.59 8.96
C ALA A 246 -5.37 -3.38 9.16
N ALA A 247 -4.80 -2.17 9.18
CA ALA A 247 -5.58 -0.96 9.40
C ALA A 247 -6.56 -0.67 8.25
N ASN A 248 -6.12 -0.88 7.00
CA ASN A 248 -6.98 -0.66 5.84
C ASN A 248 -8.07 -1.74 5.72
N TRP A 249 -7.77 -3.00 6.06
CA TRP A 249 -8.80 -4.04 6.11
C TRP A 249 -9.88 -3.74 7.15
N GLN A 250 -9.49 -3.34 8.37
CA GLN A 250 -10.43 -2.89 9.40
C GLN A 250 -11.21 -1.64 9.00
N TRP A 251 -10.60 -0.72 8.24
CA TRP A 251 -11.29 0.44 7.69
C TRP A 251 -12.37 0.02 6.69
N LEU A 252 -11.99 -0.79 5.70
CA LEU A 252 -12.87 -1.11 4.57
C LEU A 252 -14.04 -2.00 4.99
N SER A 253 -13.84 -2.85 6.01
CA SER A 253 -14.90 -3.62 6.65
C SER A 253 -15.77 -2.80 7.62
N ALA A 254 -15.44 -1.52 7.86
CA ALA A 254 -16.05 -0.65 8.87
C ALA A 254 -15.95 -1.19 10.32
N SER A 255 -14.93 -2.02 10.58
CA SER A 255 -14.61 -2.56 11.91
C SER A 255 -13.90 -1.53 12.79
N THR A 256 -13.06 -0.66 12.20
CA THR A 256 -12.33 0.42 12.90
C THR A 256 -12.12 1.62 11.99
N PHE A 257 -11.87 2.81 12.56
CA PHE A 257 -11.57 4.09 11.88
C PHE A 257 -12.69 4.68 11.00
N PHE A 258 -13.52 3.85 10.39
CA PHE A 258 -14.62 4.21 9.51
C PHE A 258 -15.92 3.52 9.95
N ASN A 259 -17.00 4.29 10.03
CA ASN A 259 -18.29 3.81 10.58
C ASN A 259 -19.47 3.95 9.60
N GLN A 260 -19.28 4.54 8.42
CA GLN A 260 -20.36 4.75 7.45
C GLN A 260 -20.55 3.52 6.56
N TYR A 261 -20.92 2.39 7.17
CA TYR A 261 -21.04 1.07 6.52
C TYR A 261 -22.04 1.03 5.36
N TYR A 262 -22.98 1.97 5.30
CA TYR A 262 -23.94 2.12 4.20
C TYR A 262 -23.30 2.66 2.90
N ARG A 263 -22.06 3.15 2.93
CA ARG A 263 -21.32 3.55 1.71
C ARG A 263 -20.66 2.33 1.06
N VAL A 264 -21.43 1.58 0.28
CA VAL A 264 -20.95 0.38 -0.41
C VAL A 264 -20.47 0.72 -1.83
N TYR A 265 -19.32 0.17 -2.23
CA TYR A 265 -18.79 0.32 -3.57
C TYR A 265 -19.52 -0.65 -4.51
N SER A 266 -20.17 -0.15 -5.56
CA SER A 266 -20.79 -1.03 -6.55
C SER A 266 -19.71 -1.75 -7.37
N PRO A 267 -19.73 -3.09 -7.46
CA PRO A 267 -18.78 -3.85 -8.28
C PRO A 267 -19.03 -3.66 -9.79
N VAL A 268 -20.10 -2.95 -10.19
CA VAL A 268 -20.44 -2.67 -11.59
C VAL A 268 -20.18 -1.21 -11.95
N THR A 269 -20.70 -0.27 -11.16
CA THR A 269 -20.68 1.15 -11.57
C THR A 269 -19.39 1.88 -11.17
N PHE A 270 -18.64 1.38 -10.19
CA PHE A 270 -17.46 2.08 -9.68
C PHE A 270 -16.36 2.19 -10.75
N GLY A 271 -15.91 1.07 -11.31
CA GLY A 271 -14.91 1.06 -12.39
C GLY A 271 -15.39 1.80 -13.64
N LYS A 272 -16.67 1.64 -14.00
CA LYS A 272 -17.28 2.27 -15.18
C LYS A 272 -17.22 3.80 -15.18
N LYS A 273 -17.16 4.43 -14.00
CA LYS A 273 -16.98 5.90 -13.88
C LYS A 273 -15.63 6.37 -14.42
N TYR A 274 -14.59 5.54 -14.27
CA TYR A 274 -13.22 5.87 -14.67
C TYR A 274 -12.89 5.30 -16.05
N ASP A 275 -13.36 4.09 -16.33
CA ASP A 275 -13.09 3.35 -17.55
C ASP A 275 -14.39 2.77 -18.15
N PRO A 276 -15.20 3.61 -18.82
CA PRO A 276 -16.47 3.17 -19.41
C PRO A 276 -16.28 2.18 -20.56
N GLN A 277 -15.08 2.10 -21.14
CA GLN A 277 -14.73 1.20 -22.25
C GLN A 277 -14.16 -0.15 -21.78
N GLY A 278 -13.87 -0.27 -20.48
CA GLY A 278 -13.35 -1.49 -19.86
C GLY A 278 -11.95 -1.87 -20.35
N HIS A 279 -11.09 -0.90 -20.67
CA HIS A 279 -9.69 -1.14 -21.02
C HIS A 279 -8.94 -1.88 -19.90
N PHE A 280 -9.14 -1.50 -18.64
CA PHE A 280 -8.53 -2.18 -17.50
C PHE A 280 -8.96 -3.66 -17.44
N ILE A 281 -10.27 -3.92 -17.59
CA ILE A 281 -10.83 -5.29 -17.54
C ILE A 281 -10.28 -6.15 -18.69
N LYS A 282 -10.05 -5.57 -19.87
CA LYS A 282 -9.55 -6.29 -21.05
C LYS A 282 -8.05 -6.63 -20.97
N ASN A 283 -7.30 -5.97 -20.10
CA ASN A 283 -5.84 -6.10 -20.00
C ASN A 283 -5.36 -6.61 -18.62
N ALA A 284 -6.29 -7.00 -17.74
CA ALA A 284 -5.98 -7.57 -16.42
C ALA A 284 -5.67 -9.08 -16.49
#